data_AF-A0AAD5WBA0-F1
#
_entry.id   AF-A0AAD5WBA0-F1
#
_cell.length_a   1.000
_cell.length_b   1.000
_cell.length_c   1.000
_cell.angle_alpha   90.00
_cell.angle_beta   90.00
_cell.angle_gamma   90.00
#
_symmetry.space_group_name_H-M   'P 1'
#
loop_
_entity.id
_entity.type
_entity.pdbx_description
1 polymer ?
#
loop_
_entity_poly.entity_id
_entity_poly.type
_entity_poly.pdbx_seq_one_letter_code
_entity_poly.pdbx_strand_id
1 'polypeptide(L)'
;MANSTWHYPTSLIILITVLLNSPRLTVGCYSRIFSFGDSLTDTGNYLRIFGNVSGNPAARLPYGETYFHYPTGRFSDGRLILDFIAEEFELPFVPPYLGGKSMEYFRYGANFAVAGATALNHSIFKKMGVPVDTRAGFLDVQVEWFKKLLSMLCPKSDCIEIMENALFLVGELGANDYGTLFDAKVPFTEIKEFVPDVISTITSAIKNLINLGAKNLVIAGIFPLGCCPAFLTAFQTNQVEDYDSTTGCLMWLNEFSEYHDQLLLVELDKLRDLYHNVSIVYADYYGAYISIMKSPSQHGLKETLIACCGGGGPYNYASSLDCGDDGFMLCQEPSEYISWDGSHLTDAAYKIMAKSVLSNLYSESYPTMLCSRQQQLMASY
;
A
#
# COMPACT_ATOMS: atom_id res chain seq x y z
N MET A 1 48.81 66.62 -7.48
CA MET A 1 47.66 65.77 -7.81
C MET A 1 48.08 64.33 -7.61
N ALA A 2 47.72 63.73 -6.48
CA ALA A 2 48.02 62.33 -6.16
C ALA A 2 46.71 61.54 -6.23
N ASN A 3 46.62 60.60 -7.17
CA ASN A 3 45.50 59.67 -7.27
C ASN A 3 45.88 58.37 -6.57
N SER A 4 45.16 58.03 -5.49
CA SER A 4 45.18 56.71 -4.88
C SER A 4 44.07 55.85 -5.48
N THR A 5 44.43 54.79 -6.19
CA THR A 5 43.51 53.76 -6.63
C THR A 5 43.51 52.61 -5.62
N TRP A 6 42.37 52.40 -4.96
CA TRP A 6 42.13 51.26 -4.09
C TRP A 6 41.77 50.04 -4.93
N HIS A 7 42.53 48.95 -4.78
CA HIS A 7 42.14 47.62 -5.28
C HIS A 7 41.40 46.87 -4.17
N TYR A 8 40.13 46.52 -4.40
CA TYR A 8 39.42 45.55 -3.57
C TYR A 8 39.73 44.11 -4.06
N PRO A 9 39.92 43.13 -3.16
CA PRO A 9 40.25 41.77 -3.55
C PRO A 9 39.00 41.02 -4.03
N THR A 10 39.00 40.62 -5.29
CA THR A 10 37.96 39.79 -5.94
C THR A 10 37.92 38.35 -5.42
N SER A 11 38.85 37.94 -4.56
CA SER A 11 38.97 36.56 -4.08
C SER A 11 37.98 36.15 -2.99
N LEU A 12 37.22 37.07 -2.40
CA LEU A 12 36.27 36.74 -1.31
C LEU A 12 34.89 36.28 -1.83
N ILE A 13 34.52 36.65 -3.06
CA ILE A 13 33.17 36.39 -3.60
C ILE A 13 33.03 34.93 -4.06
N ILE A 14 34.12 34.31 -4.55
CA ILE A 14 34.08 32.94 -5.09
C ILE A 14 33.93 31.89 -3.97
N LEU A 15 34.45 32.15 -2.76
CA LEU A 15 34.34 31.22 -1.63
C LEU A 15 32.91 31.14 -1.06
N ILE A 16 32.14 32.22 -1.15
CA ILE A 16 30.76 32.28 -0.64
C ILE A 16 29.79 31.55 -1.57
N THR A 17 30.01 31.60 -2.89
CA THR A 17 29.18 30.86 -3.86
C THR A 17 29.33 29.35 -3.80
N VAL A 18 30.49 28.83 -3.37
CA VAL A 18 30.70 27.38 -3.22
C VAL A 18 30.00 26.83 -1.97
N LEU A 19 29.88 27.62 -0.90
CA LEU A 19 29.15 27.23 0.32
C LEU A 19 27.62 27.23 0.15
N LEU A 20 27.09 27.90 -0.87
CA LEU A 20 25.66 27.94 -1.19
C LEU A 20 25.21 26.79 -2.11
N ASN A 21 26.15 26.03 -2.69
CA ASN A 21 25.89 24.88 -3.56
C ASN A 21 26.30 23.54 -2.94
N SER A 22 26.55 23.49 -1.63
CA SER A 22 26.49 22.22 -0.92
C SER A 22 25.06 21.69 -1.06
N PRO A 23 24.82 20.46 -1.55
CA PRO A 23 23.50 19.87 -1.41
C PRO A 23 23.18 19.94 0.08
N ARG A 24 22.18 20.74 0.45
CA ARG A 24 21.54 20.55 1.75
C ARG A 24 21.16 19.08 1.72
N LEU A 25 21.71 18.26 2.63
CA LEU A 25 21.03 17.01 2.95
C LEU A 25 19.65 17.47 3.42
N THR A 26 18.66 17.40 2.54
CA THR A 26 17.29 17.30 2.95
C THR A 26 17.26 16.00 3.71
N VAL A 27 17.31 16.09 5.05
CA VAL A 27 16.99 14.95 5.90
C VAL A 27 15.52 14.69 5.60
N GLY A 28 15.25 13.76 4.70
CA GLY A 28 13.90 13.25 4.46
C GLY A 28 13.31 12.77 5.79
N CYS A 29 11.99 12.90 5.95
CA CYS A 29 11.29 12.60 7.22
C CYS A 29 11.59 11.18 7.70
N TYR A 30 11.78 10.28 6.74
CA TYR A 30 12.20 8.91 6.95
C TYR A 30 13.42 8.62 6.09
N SER A 31 14.31 7.79 6.63
CA SER A 31 15.47 7.29 5.91
C SER A 31 15.15 6.02 5.10
N ARG A 32 14.06 5.35 5.45
CA ARG A 32 13.68 4.01 4.97
C ARG A 32 12.18 3.79 5.04
N ILE A 33 11.68 2.90 4.18
CA ILE A 33 10.33 2.34 4.29
C ILE A 33 10.42 0.82 4.44
N PHE A 34 9.78 0.28 5.48
CA PHE A 34 9.50 -1.15 5.59
C PHE A 34 8.00 -1.38 5.38
N SER A 35 7.65 -2.14 4.35
CA SER A 35 6.24 -2.34 3.95
C SER A 35 5.82 -3.79 4.11
N PHE A 36 4.60 -4.01 4.59
CA PHE A 36 3.93 -5.30 4.76
C PHE A 36 2.56 -5.20 4.10
N GLY A 37 1.97 -6.33 3.70
CA GLY A 37 0.65 -6.32 3.07
C GLY A 37 0.48 -7.40 2.01
N ASP A 38 -0.35 -7.13 1.03
CA ASP A 38 -0.72 -8.08 0.00
C ASP A 38 -0.40 -7.55 -1.42
N SER A 39 -1.24 -7.88 -2.41
CA SER A 39 -1.06 -7.46 -3.81
C SER A 39 -1.17 -5.96 -4.00
N LEU A 40 -1.87 -5.23 -3.11
CA LEU A 40 -2.03 -3.78 -3.20
C LEU A 40 -0.73 -3.02 -2.91
N THR A 41 0.25 -3.67 -2.28
CA THR A 41 1.58 -3.11 -2.06
C THR A 41 2.73 -4.01 -2.55
N ASP A 42 2.49 -5.20 -3.10
CA ASP A 42 3.56 -6.10 -3.58
C ASP A 42 4.36 -5.52 -4.76
N THR A 43 5.67 -5.34 -4.55
CA THR A 43 6.62 -4.83 -5.56
C THR A 43 7.40 -5.92 -6.28
N GLY A 44 6.98 -7.19 -6.16
CA GLY A 44 7.50 -8.33 -6.91
C GLY A 44 7.93 -9.54 -6.06
N ASN A 45 7.54 -9.66 -4.80
CA ASN A 45 7.79 -10.87 -4.01
C ASN A 45 7.00 -12.06 -4.55
N TYR A 46 5.72 -11.88 -4.92
CA TYR A 46 4.92 -12.95 -5.53
C TYR A 46 5.60 -13.52 -6.78
N LEU A 47 6.14 -12.66 -7.64
CA LEU A 47 6.92 -13.05 -8.81
C LEU A 47 8.13 -13.94 -8.47
N ARG A 48 8.77 -13.73 -7.33
CA ARG A 48 9.92 -14.55 -6.87
C ARG A 48 9.51 -15.88 -6.26
N ILE A 49 8.32 -15.95 -5.68
CA ILE A 49 7.78 -17.18 -5.07
C ILE A 49 7.28 -18.15 -6.15
N PHE A 50 6.54 -17.62 -7.13
CA PHE A 50 5.85 -18.43 -8.14
C PHE A 50 6.55 -18.45 -9.51
N GLY A 51 7.57 -17.61 -9.71
CA GLY A 51 8.38 -17.55 -10.93
C GLY A 51 7.71 -16.82 -12.10
N ASN A 52 8.43 -16.72 -13.22
CA ASN A 52 7.95 -16.10 -14.48
C ASN A 52 7.00 -17.02 -15.30
N VAL A 53 6.27 -17.93 -14.66
CA VAL A 53 5.48 -18.96 -15.35
C VAL A 53 4.02 -18.50 -15.51
N SER A 54 3.33 -19.06 -16.51
CA SER A 54 1.98 -18.78 -17.02
C SER A 54 0.83 -18.52 -16.04
N GLY A 55 1.03 -18.70 -14.73
CA GLY A 55 0.02 -18.45 -13.69
C GLY A 55 0.21 -17.15 -12.91
N ASN A 56 1.18 -16.30 -13.27
CA ASN A 56 1.34 -14.98 -12.65
C ASN A 56 0.98 -13.87 -13.64
N PRO A 57 -0.20 -13.24 -13.51
CA PRO A 57 -0.62 -12.18 -14.43
C PRO A 57 0.33 -10.97 -14.36
N ALA A 58 0.83 -10.60 -13.19
CA ALA A 58 1.75 -9.47 -13.00
C ALA A 58 3.17 -9.69 -13.59
N ALA A 59 3.45 -10.87 -14.16
CA ALA A 59 4.71 -11.20 -14.84
C ALA A 59 4.70 -10.91 -16.36
N ARG A 60 3.55 -10.50 -16.92
CA ARG A 60 3.36 -10.31 -18.36
C ARG A 60 2.60 -9.02 -18.66
N LEU A 61 2.70 -8.56 -19.91
CA LEU A 61 1.89 -7.44 -20.38
C LEU A 61 0.40 -7.82 -20.33
N PRO A 62 -0.50 -6.86 -20.06
CA PRO A 62 -0.25 -5.42 -20.01
C PRO A 62 0.17 -4.84 -18.64
N TYR A 63 0.48 -5.66 -17.62
CA TYR A 63 0.93 -5.12 -16.34
C TYR A 63 2.20 -4.27 -16.48
N GLY A 64 2.21 -3.13 -15.79
CA GLY A 64 3.28 -2.14 -15.84
C GLY A 64 3.35 -1.27 -17.10
N GLU A 65 2.41 -1.37 -18.06
CA GLU A 65 2.46 -0.65 -19.33
C GLU A 65 2.49 0.89 -19.22
N THR A 66 1.80 1.46 -18.23
CA THR A 66 1.60 2.91 -18.08
C THR A 66 2.85 3.62 -17.59
N TYR A 67 3.52 3.10 -16.56
CA TYR A 67 4.65 3.79 -15.93
C TYR A 67 6.00 3.13 -16.20
N PHE A 68 6.09 1.81 -16.02
CA PHE A 68 7.36 1.09 -16.16
C PHE A 68 7.62 0.68 -17.62
N HIS A 69 6.56 0.56 -18.42
CA HIS A 69 6.56 0.04 -19.79
C HIS A 69 7.04 -1.41 -19.90
N TYR A 70 7.05 -2.14 -18.79
CA TYR A 70 7.27 -3.58 -18.71
C TYR A 70 6.73 -4.13 -17.37
N PRO A 71 6.42 -5.44 -17.29
CA PRO A 71 5.91 -6.05 -16.06
C PRO A 71 6.99 -6.06 -14.96
N THR A 72 6.64 -5.55 -13.77
CA THR A 72 7.55 -5.51 -12.62
C THR A 72 7.17 -6.50 -11.51
N GLY A 73 6.04 -7.20 -11.65
CA GLY A 73 5.43 -7.99 -10.57
C GLY A 73 4.47 -7.19 -9.67
N ARG A 74 4.22 -5.92 -9.97
CA ARG A 74 3.14 -5.12 -9.38
C ARG A 74 1.81 -5.45 -10.03
N PHE A 75 0.76 -5.57 -9.24
CA PHE A 75 -0.59 -5.83 -9.72
C PHE A 75 -1.30 -4.53 -10.12
N SER A 76 -0.76 -3.86 -11.14
CA SER A 76 -1.31 -2.63 -11.73
C SER A 76 -0.73 -2.43 -13.14
N ASP A 77 -1.30 -1.52 -13.93
CA ASP A 77 -0.68 -0.99 -15.15
C ASP A 77 0.54 -0.10 -14.86
N GLY A 78 0.80 0.25 -13.59
CA GLY A 78 1.99 1.02 -13.22
C GLY A 78 2.39 0.87 -11.76
N ARG A 79 2.45 2.00 -11.06
CA ARG A 79 2.85 2.12 -9.66
C ARG A 79 1.71 1.78 -8.71
N LEU A 80 2.09 1.29 -7.54
CA LEU A 80 1.20 1.05 -6.40
C LEU A 80 1.24 2.23 -5.44
N ILE A 81 0.32 2.23 -4.45
CA ILE A 81 0.28 3.29 -3.42
C ILE A 81 1.61 3.45 -2.68
N LEU A 82 2.34 2.36 -2.44
CA LEU A 82 3.67 2.35 -1.81
C LEU A 82 4.71 3.16 -2.61
N ASP A 83 4.65 3.09 -3.94
CA ASP A 83 5.60 3.81 -4.81
C ASP A 83 5.39 5.32 -4.71
N PHE A 84 4.13 5.77 -4.72
CA PHE A 84 3.79 7.18 -4.53
C PHE A 84 4.15 7.70 -3.13
N ILE A 85 3.97 6.88 -2.08
CA ILE A 85 4.43 7.22 -0.73
C ILE A 85 5.96 7.36 -0.69
N ALA A 86 6.70 6.46 -1.35
CA ALA A 86 8.15 6.56 -1.42
C ALA A 86 8.62 7.83 -2.16
N GLU A 87 7.97 8.15 -3.29
CA GLU A 87 8.23 9.38 -4.06
C GLU A 87 8.02 10.65 -3.20
N GLU A 88 6.93 10.73 -2.43
CA GLU A 88 6.63 11.87 -1.56
C GLU A 88 7.72 12.12 -0.51
N PHE A 89 8.33 11.04 0.02
CA PHE A 89 9.40 11.13 1.00
C PHE A 89 10.81 11.20 0.38
N GLU A 90 10.90 11.45 -0.93
CA GLU A 90 12.17 11.51 -1.68
C GLU A 90 13.01 10.21 -1.55
N LEU A 91 12.35 9.06 -1.39
CA LEU A 91 12.96 7.74 -1.29
C LEU A 91 12.86 6.97 -2.62
N PRO A 92 13.82 6.10 -2.95
CA PRO A 92 13.69 5.21 -4.11
C PRO A 92 12.54 4.22 -3.91
N PHE A 93 12.03 3.65 -5.00
CA PHE A 93 11.03 2.58 -4.94
C PHE A 93 11.50 1.42 -4.05
N VAL A 94 10.60 0.99 -3.17
CA VAL A 94 10.92 0.02 -2.13
C VAL A 94 11.07 -1.37 -2.75
N PRO A 95 12.27 -1.98 -2.67
CA PRO A 95 12.51 -3.24 -3.36
C PRO A 95 11.81 -4.41 -2.66
N PRO A 96 11.38 -5.45 -3.41
CA PRO A 96 10.84 -6.67 -2.80
C PRO A 96 11.94 -7.38 -2.01
N TYR A 97 11.60 -7.86 -0.81
CA TYR A 97 12.49 -8.59 0.10
C TYR A 97 13.14 -9.81 -0.58
N LEU A 98 12.37 -10.58 -1.35
CA LEU A 98 12.88 -11.76 -2.05
C LEU A 98 13.72 -11.43 -3.30
N GLY A 99 13.83 -10.15 -3.67
CA GLY A 99 14.62 -9.68 -4.81
C GLY A 99 16.11 -9.49 -4.52
N GLY A 100 16.52 -9.41 -3.25
CA GLY A 100 17.89 -9.11 -2.87
C GLY A 100 18.40 -9.83 -1.62
N LYS A 101 19.71 -9.73 -1.38
CA LYS A 101 20.40 -10.42 -0.28
C LYS A 101 21.49 -9.60 0.42
N SER A 102 21.64 -8.32 0.07
CA SER A 102 22.73 -7.47 0.59
C SER A 102 22.18 -6.28 1.38
N MET A 103 22.95 -5.80 2.36
CA MET A 103 22.61 -4.58 3.11
C MET A 103 22.49 -3.36 2.19
N GLU A 104 23.30 -3.29 1.13
CA GLU A 104 23.25 -2.21 0.15
C GLU A 104 21.93 -2.20 -0.63
N TYR A 105 21.43 -3.37 -1.03
CA TYR A 105 20.14 -3.50 -1.73
C TYR A 105 18.97 -3.01 -0.85
N PHE A 106 19.04 -3.27 0.46
CA PHE A 106 18.02 -2.84 1.43
C PHE A 106 18.36 -1.54 2.16
N ARG A 107 19.28 -0.73 1.61
CA ARG A 107 19.76 0.49 2.26
C ARG A 107 18.61 1.44 2.63
N TYR A 108 17.61 1.54 1.76
CA TYR A 108 16.44 2.42 1.89
C TYR A 108 15.16 1.68 2.33
N GLY A 109 15.31 0.44 2.81
CA GLY A 109 14.20 -0.39 3.29
C GLY A 109 13.89 -1.57 2.37
N ALA A 110 12.76 -2.22 2.64
CA ALA A 110 12.34 -3.44 1.96
C ALA A 110 10.82 -3.61 2.05
N ASN A 111 10.24 -4.19 1.02
CA ASN A 111 8.84 -4.55 0.98
C ASN A 111 8.68 -6.06 1.15
N PHE A 112 7.88 -6.45 2.14
CA PHE A 112 7.59 -7.83 2.51
C PHE A 112 6.22 -8.29 2.02
N ALA A 113 5.41 -7.39 1.46
CA ALA A 113 4.09 -7.71 0.94
C ALA A 113 4.14 -8.79 -0.15
N VAL A 114 3.14 -9.66 -0.19
CA VAL A 114 3.02 -10.75 -1.18
C VAL A 114 1.58 -10.79 -1.69
N ALA A 115 1.39 -10.82 -3.01
CA ALA A 115 0.05 -10.94 -3.56
C ALA A 115 -0.71 -12.19 -3.06
N GLY A 116 -1.97 -11.98 -2.68
CA GLY A 116 -2.82 -13.00 -2.05
C GLY A 116 -2.49 -13.28 -0.57
N ALA A 117 -1.59 -12.51 0.06
CA ALA A 117 -1.31 -12.67 1.48
C ALA A 117 -2.55 -12.39 2.32
N THR A 118 -2.80 -13.27 3.29
CA THR A 118 -3.81 -13.09 4.32
C THR A 118 -3.16 -12.63 5.62
N ALA A 119 -3.93 -11.95 6.46
CA ALA A 119 -3.51 -11.68 7.84
C ALA A 119 -3.36 -13.00 8.61
N LEU A 120 -4.40 -13.86 8.53
CA LEU A 120 -4.43 -15.17 9.16
C LEU A 120 -3.45 -16.12 8.48
N ASN A 121 -2.82 -17.00 9.25
CA ASN A 121 -1.96 -18.02 8.68
C ASN A 121 -2.74 -19.28 8.26
N HIS A 122 -2.11 -20.12 7.43
CA HIS A 122 -2.67 -21.37 6.92
C HIS A 122 -3.31 -22.27 8.01
N SER A 123 -2.79 -22.26 9.24
CA SER A 123 -3.30 -23.16 10.28
C SER A 123 -4.75 -22.82 10.68
N ILE A 124 -5.15 -21.56 10.54
CA ILE A 124 -6.49 -21.06 10.86
C ILE A 124 -7.47 -21.49 9.77
N PHE A 125 -7.15 -21.24 8.49
CA PHE A 125 -7.97 -21.72 7.36
C PHE A 125 -8.12 -23.25 7.35
N LYS A 126 -7.04 -23.98 7.65
CA LYS A 126 -7.08 -25.44 7.75
C LYS A 126 -8.10 -25.94 8.80
N LYS A 127 -8.27 -25.23 9.92
CA LYS A 127 -9.28 -25.58 10.94
C LYS A 127 -10.71 -25.41 10.42
N MET A 128 -10.92 -24.51 9.47
CA MET A 128 -12.20 -24.29 8.79
C MET A 128 -12.42 -25.24 7.61
N GLY A 129 -11.46 -26.13 7.32
CA GLY A 129 -11.53 -27.00 6.15
C GLY A 129 -11.26 -26.27 4.83
N VAL A 130 -10.73 -25.04 4.87
CA VAL A 130 -10.42 -24.24 3.69
C VAL A 130 -8.94 -24.39 3.35
N PRO A 131 -8.59 -25.00 2.21
CA PRO A 131 -7.19 -25.10 1.79
C PRO A 131 -6.70 -23.76 1.28
N VAL A 132 -5.51 -23.36 1.72
CA VAL A 132 -4.82 -22.15 1.24
C VAL A 132 -3.39 -22.49 0.84
N ASP A 133 -2.85 -21.77 -0.14
CA ASP A 133 -1.44 -21.93 -0.54
C ASP A 133 -0.53 -21.45 0.59
N THR A 134 0.27 -22.36 1.15
CA THR A 134 1.19 -22.04 2.26
C THR A 134 2.33 -21.11 1.85
N ARG A 135 2.49 -20.85 0.55
CA ARG A 135 3.47 -19.92 -0.02
C ARG A 135 2.95 -18.49 -0.13
N ALA A 136 1.69 -18.22 0.22
CA ALA A 136 1.05 -16.90 0.09
C ALA A 136 1.70 -15.77 0.92
N GLY A 137 2.77 -16.05 1.68
CA GLY A 137 3.50 -15.01 2.40
C GLY A 137 2.63 -14.32 3.44
N PHE A 138 1.90 -15.09 4.26
CA PHE A 138 1.05 -14.60 5.35
C PHE A 138 1.75 -13.54 6.21
N LEU A 139 0.97 -12.67 6.87
CA LEU A 139 1.51 -11.57 7.66
C LEU A 139 2.57 -12.00 8.69
N ASP A 140 2.38 -13.14 9.37
CA ASP A 140 3.37 -13.68 10.31
C ASP A 140 4.69 -14.04 9.62
N VAL A 141 4.64 -14.62 8.42
CA VAL A 141 5.82 -14.91 7.59
C VAL A 141 6.54 -13.61 7.19
N GLN A 142 5.80 -12.56 6.81
CA GLN A 142 6.38 -11.26 6.45
C GLN A 142 7.11 -10.62 7.63
N VAL A 143 6.54 -10.68 8.84
CA VAL A 143 7.19 -10.22 10.08
C VAL A 143 8.46 -11.02 10.37
N GLU A 144 8.47 -12.33 10.12
CA GLU A 144 9.67 -13.16 10.27
C GLU A 144 10.76 -12.82 9.23
N TRP A 145 10.38 -12.48 7.99
CA TRP A 145 11.31 -11.95 6.99
C TRP A 145 11.91 -10.63 7.43
N PHE A 146 11.10 -9.74 8.00
CA PHE A 146 11.59 -8.48 8.55
C PHE A 146 12.60 -8.69 9.68
N LYS A 147 12.32 -9.57 10.64
CA LYS A 147 13.27 -9.90 11.73
C LYS A 147 14.61 -10.42 11.19
N LYS A 148 14.57 -11.24 10.14
CA LYS A 148 15.79 -11.73 9.46
C LYS A 148 16.55 -10.60 8.78
N LEU A 149 15.85 -9.71 8.08
CA LEU A 149 16.46 -8.54 7.46
C LEU A 149 17.09 -7.62 8.49
N LEU A 150 16.36 -7.32 9.57
CA LEU A 150 16.83 -6.46 10.66
C LEU A 150 18.14 -7.00 11.25
N SER A 151 18.18 -8.30 11.55
CA SER A 151 19.38 -8.98 12.05
C SER A 151 20.60 -8.84 11.09
N MET A 152 20.35 -8.75 9.78
CA MET A 152 21.40 -8.51 8.79
C MET A 152 21.83 -7.04 8.72
N LEU A 153 20.90 -6.09 8.86
CA LEU A 153 21.18 -4.66 8.74
C LEU A 153 21.95 -4.09 9.96
N CYS A 154 21.75 -4.66 11.15
CA CYS A 154 22.35 -4.20 12.40
C CYS A 154 22.86 -5.38 13.25
N PRO A 155 23.86 -6.16 12.78
CA PRO A 155 24.32 -7.38 13.45
C PRO A 155 25.05 -7.13 14.78
N LYS A 156 25.41 -5.88 15.10
CA LYS A 156 26.21 -5.48 16.27
C LYS A 156 25.68 -4.25 17.00
N SER A 157 24.57 -3.67 16.55
CA SER A 157 23.92 -2.51 17.17
C SER A 157 22.49 -2.87 17.55
N ASP A 158 21.90 -2.09 18.44
CA ASP A 158 20.51 -2.22 18.90
C ASP A 158 19.45 -1.82 17.85
N CYS A 159 19.87 -1.58 16.61
CA CYS A 159 19.03 -1.19 15.47
C CYS A 159 18.22 0.11 15.67
N ILE A 160 18.43 0.85 16.76
CA ILE A 160 17.58 1.97 17.17
C ILE A 160 17.45 3.00 16.05
N GLU A 161 18.57 3.47 15.49
CA GLU A 161 18.55 4.49 14.43
C GLU A 161 17.81 4.03 13.16
N ILE A 162 17.89 2.74 12.81
CA ILE A 162 17.18 2.18 11.66
C ILE A 162 15.67 2.18 11.92
N MET A 163 15.27 1.76 13.12
CA MET A 163 13.87 1.58 13.50
C MET A 163 13.16 2.90 13.78
N GLU A 164 13.82 3.85 14.44
CA GLU A 164 13.23 5.15 14.79
C GLU A 164 13.03 6.05 13.57
N ASN A 165 13.90 5.95 12.58
CA ASN A 165 13.88 6.79 11.37
C ASN A 165 13.26 6.09 10.15
N ALA A 166 12.59 4.94 10.33
CA ALA A 166 11.88 4.25 9.28
C ALA A 166 10.37 4.52 9.38
N LEU A 167 9.72 4.57 8.21
CA LEU A 167 8.28 4.47 8.08
C LEU A 167 7.90 3.00 7.92
N PHE A 168 6.98 2.51 8.75
CA PHE A 168 6.42 1.18 8.66
C PHE A 168 5.03 1.28 8.04
N LEU A 169 4.89 0.82 6.79
CA LEU A 169 3.58 0.70 6.17
C LEU A 169 3.07 -0.73 6.41
N VAL A 170 2.06 -0.86 7.25
CA VAL A 170 1.23 -2.07 7.32
C VAL A 170 0.08 -1.83 6.37
N GLY A 171 0.25 -2.30 5.12
CA GLY A 171 -0.72 -2.15 4.04
C GLY A 171 -2.01 -2.93 4.31
N GLU A 172 -2.88 -2.94 3.31
CA GLU A 172 -4.18 -3.60 3.41
C GLU A 172 -3.99 -5.09 3.66
N LEU A 173 -4.70 -5.59 4.67
CA LEU A 173 -4.70 -6.99 5.10
C LEU A 173 -6.10 -7.30 5.62
N GLY A 174 -6.70 -8.39 5.13
CA GLY A 174 -8.03 -8.83 5.52
C GLY A 174 -8.94 -9.11 4.33
N ALA A 175 -8.86 -8.31 3.25
CA ALA A 175 -9.68 -8.56 2.07
C ALA A 175 -9.43 -9.96 1.47
N ASN A 176 -8.16 -10.37 1.41
CA ASN A 176 -7.77 -11.71 0.97
C ASN A 176 -8.26 -12.82 1.94
N ASP A 177 -8.30 -12.55 3.25
CA ASP A 177 -8.84 -13.49 4.24
C ASP A 177 -10.33 -13.76 3.96
N TYR A 178 -11.10 -12.69 3.74
CA TYR A 178 -12.52 -12.80 3.44
C TYR A 178 -12.78 -13.38 2.06
N GLY A 179 -12.05 -12.92 1.04
CA GLY A 179 -12.11 -13.45 -0.33
C GLY A 179 -11.90 -14.96 -0.36
N THR A 180 -10.89 -15.46 0.36
CA THR A 180 -10.62 -16.90 0.50
C THR A 180 -11.82 -17.67 1.07
N LEU A 181 -12.49 -17.11 2.09
CA LEU A 181 -13.66 -17.75 2.71
C LEU A 181 -14.91 -17.65 1.82
N PHE A 182 -15.08 -16.54 1.10
CA PHE A 182 -16.15 -16.37 0.11
C PHE A 182 -16.01 -17.37 -1.04
N ASP A 183 -14.79 -17.55 -1.58
CA ASP A 183 -14.51 -18.53 -2.63
C ASP A 183 -14.77 -19.96 -2.17
N ALA A 184 -14.46 -20.24 -0.90
CA ALA A 184 -14.77 -21.51 -0.25
C ALA A 184 -16.27 -21.68 0.12
N LYS A 185 -17.11 -20.68 -0.18
CA LYS A 185 -18.56 -20.64 0.10
C LYS A 185 -18.89 -20.80 1.59
N VAL A 186 -18.01 -20.31 2.46
CA VAL A 186 -18.29 -20.26 3.90
C VAL A 186 -19.47 -19.30 4.13
N PRO A 187 -20.46 -19.64 4.99
CA PRO A 187 -21.58 -18.75 5.25
C PRO A 187 -21.13 -17.37 5.74
N PHE A 188 -21.73 -16.30 5.22
CA PHE A 188 -21.34 -14.93 5.59
C PHE A 188 -21.40 -14.66 7.10
N THR A 189 -22.34 -15.28 7.81
CA THR A 189 -22.43 -15.19 9.27
C THR A 189 -21.16 -15.70 9.96
N GLU A 190 -20.58 -16.80 9.46
CA GLU A 190 -19.32 -17.35 9.97
C GLU A 190 -18.13 -16.46 9.57
N ILE A 191 -18.09 -15.96 8.32
CA ILE A 191 -17.05 -15.02 7.88
C ILE A 191 -17.00 -13.79 8.78
N LYS A 192 -18.17 -13.24 9.14
CA LYS A 192 -18.27 -12.08 10.04
C LYS A 192 -17.73 -12.36 11.44
N GLU A 193 -17.90 -13.58 11.96
CA GLU A 193 -17.35 -13.99 13.26
C GLU A 193 -15.82 -14.06 13.28
N PHE A 194 -15.16 -14.17 12.12
CA PHE A 194 -13.69 -14.20 12.01
C PHE A 194 -13.03 -12.83 11.90
N VAL A 195 -13.79 -11.74 11.70
CA VAL A 195 -13.22 -10.38 11.63
C VAL A 195 -12.35 -10.06 12.86
N PRO A 196 -12.78 -10.34 14.11
CA PRO A 196 -11.93 -10.12 15.28
C PRO A 196 -10.59 -10.88 15.26
N ASP A 197 -10.54 -12.08 14.69
CA ASP A 197 -9.29 -12.86 14.57
C ASP A 197 -8.32 -12.22 13.56
N VAL A 198 -8.85 -11.70 12.45
CA VAL A 198 -8.08 -10.93 11.46
C VAL A 198 -7.48 -9.69 12.12
N ILE A 199 -8.30 -8.87 12.79
CA ILE A 199 -7.86 -7.67 13.50
C ILE A 199 -6.84 -7.99 14.61
N SER A 200 -7.08 -9.05 15.38
CA SER A 200 -6.15 -9.53 16.41
C SER A 200 -4.78 -9.89 15.83
N THR A 201 -4.75 -10.50 14.65
CA THR A 201 -3.51 -10.88 13.97
C THR A 201 -2.75 -9.66 13.46
N ILE A 202 -3.44 -8.70 12.83
CA ILE A 202 -2.86 -7.42 12.38
C ILE A 202 -2.28 -6.64 13.57
N THR A 203 -3.06 -6.48 14.64
CA THR A 203 -2.63 -5.74 15.84
C THR A 203 -1.49 -6.44 16.59
N SER A 204 -1.42 -7.77 16.55
CA SER A 204 -0.28 -8.54 17.07
C SER A 204 0.99 -8.30 16.25
N ALA A 205 0.89 -8.22 14.92
CA ALA A 205 2.02 -7.86 14.06
C ALA A 205 2.52 -6.43 14.37
N ILE A 206 1.60 -5.47 14.53
CA ILE A 206 1.91 -4.09 14.92
C ILE A 206 2.67 -4.05 16.26
N LYS A 207 2.16 -4.74 17.30
CA LYS A 207 2.85 -4.86 18.60
C LYS A 207 4.25 -5.43 18.46
N ASN A 208 4.43 -6.45 17.61
CA ASN A 208 5.75 -7.03 17.35
C ASN A 208 6.71 -6.01 16.72
N LEU A 209 6.26 -5.23 15.73
CA LEU A 209 7.08 -4.18 15.11
C LEU A 209 7.47 -3.09 16.12
N ILE A 210 6.52 -2.66 16.96
CA ILE A 210 6.77 -1.69 18.04
C ILE A 210 7.79 -2.24 19.05
N ASN A 211 7.66 -3.50 19.46
CA ASN A 211 8.60 -4.15 20.38
C ASN A 211 10.01 -4.30 19.78
N LEU A 212 10.13 -4.34 18.45
CA LEU A 212 11.40 -4.32 17.73
C LEU A 212 11.97 -2.89 17.58
N GLY A 213 11.22 -1.85 17.96
CA GLY A 213 11.67 -0.46 17.98
C GLY A 213 10.96 0.46 16.99
N ALA A 214 9.96 0.00 16.24
CA ALA A 214 9.25 0.85 15.28
C ALA A 214 8.58 2.05 15.96
N LYS A 215 8.74 3.25 15.39
CA LYS A 215 8.18 4.50 15.92
C LYS A 215 7.12 5.16 15.04
N ASN A 216 7.14 4.90 13.74
CA ASN A 216 6.24 5.55 12.77
C ASN A 216 5.53 4.46 11.98
N LEU A 217 4.27 4.21 12.30
CA LEU A 217 3.47 3.17 11.68
C LEU A 217 2.25 3.78 11.01
N VAL A 218 2.04 3.40 9.75
CA VAL A 218 0.83 3.68 8.98
C VAL A 218 0.12 2.36 8.75
N ILE A 219 -1.13 2.28 9.20
CA ILE A 219 -1.94 1.06 9.17
C ILE A 219 -3.11 1.33 8.24
N ALA A 220 -3.18 0.60 7.13
CA ALA A 220 -4.28 0.74 6.17
C ALA A 220 -5.53 0.01 6.64
N GLY A 221 -6.70 0.63 6.45
CA GLY A 221 -7.97 -0.08 6.37
C GLY A 221 -8.11 -0.82 5.04
N ILE A 222 -9.25 -1.49 4.85
CA ILE A 222 -9.52 -2.23 3.62
C ILE A 222 -10.25 -1.39 2.57
N PHE A 223 -10.21 -1.83 1.31
CA PHE A 223 -11.00 -1.22 0.24
C PHE A 223 -12.50 -1.50 0.41
N PRO A 224 -13.39 -0.66 -0.16
CA PRO A 224 -14.82 -0.96 -0.21
C PRO A 224 -15.05 -2.18 -1.10
N LEU A 225 -15.16 -3.37 -0.50
CA LEU A 225 -15.25 -4.63 -1.24
C LEU A 225 -16.45 -4.67 -2.19
N GLY A 226 -17.55 -4.00 -1.86
CA GLY A 226 -18.73 -3.92 -2.70
C GLY A 226 -18.55 -3.08 -3.96
N CYS A 227 -17.48 -2.29 -4.06
CA CYS A 227 -17.11 -1.52 -5.25
C CYS A 227 -16.11 -2.25 -6.17
N CYS A 228 -15.60 -3.39 -5.74
CA CYS A 228 -14.60 -4.16 -6.46
C CYS A 228 -15.26 -5.00 -7.57
N PRO A 229 -14.85 -4.88 -8.86
CA PRO A 229 -15.46 -5.61 -9.97
C PRO A 229 -15.53 -7.14 -9.76
N ALA A 230 -14.52 -7.72 -9.10
CA ALA A 230 -14.49 -9.14 -8.77
C ALA A 230 -15.65 -9.53 -7.84
N PHE A 231 -15.84 -8.78 -6.76
CA PHE A 231 -16.94 -9.00 -5.81
C PHE A 231 -18.30 -8.66 -6.42
N LEU A 232 -18.40 -7.59 -7.21
CA LEU A 232 -19.62 -7.25 -7.95
C LEU A 232 -20.03 -8.38 -8.90
N THR A 233 -19.08 -9.00 -9.60
CA THR A 233 -19.35 -10.14 -10.47
C THR A 233 -19.80 -11.37 -9.68
N ALA A 234 -19.15 -11.65 -8.54
CA ALA A 234 -19.45 -12.81 -7.71
C ALA A 234 -20.81 -12.70 -6.98
N PHE A 235 -21.18 -11.50 -6.55
CA PHE A 235 -22.34 -11.23 -5.68
C PHE A 235 -23.42 -10.38 -6.35
N GLN A 236 -23.41 -10.26 -7.68
CA GLN A 236 -24.44 -9.52 -8.41
C GLN A 236 -25.85 -10.03 -8.10
N THR A 237 -26.80 -9.11 -7.99
CA THR A 237 -28.22 -9.39 -7.81
C THR A 237 -29.05 -8.59 -8.82
N ASN A 238 -30.32 -8.96 -8.97
CA ASN A 238 -31.27 -8.19 -9.79
C ASN A 238 -32.06 -7.15 -8.96
N GLN A 239 -31.78 -7.01 -7.67
CA GLN A 239 -32.49 -6.09 -6.78
C GLN A 239 -31.71 -4.78 -6.73
N VAL A 240 -32.32 -3.70 -7.20
CA VAL A 240 -31.66 -2.38 -7.26
C VAL A 240 -31.34 -1.87 -5.85
N GLU A 241 -32.12 -2.30 -4.87
CA GLU A 241 -32.00 -1.92 -3.46
C GLU A 241 -30.75 -2.49 -2.77
N ASP A 242 -30.09 -3.49 -3.37
CA ASP A 242 -28.84 -4.05 -2.85
C ASP A 242 -27.62 -3.15 -3.15
N TYR A 243 -27.81 -2.16 -4.03
CA TYR A 243 -26.75 -1.29 -4.56
C TYR A 243 -26.91 0.15 -4.07
N ASP A 244 -25.80 0.78 -3.73
CA ASP A 244 -25.77 2.20 -3.43
C ASP A 244 -26.13 3.01 -4.68
N SER A 245 -27.17 3.84 -4.58
CA SER A 245 -27.69 4.61 -5.72
C SER A 245 -26.71 5.64 -6.30
N THR A 246 -25.66 6.01 -5.57
CA THR A 246 -24.66 7.00 -6.01
C THR A 246 -23.45 6.32 -6.65
N THR A 247 -22.94 5.27 -6.02
CA THR A 247 -21.69 4.62 -6.43
C THR A 247 -21.90 3.35 -7.24
N GLY A 248 -23.08 2.73 -7.17
CA GLY A 248 -23.39 1.43 -7.76
C GLY A 248 -22.72 0.25 -7.06
N CYS A 249 -22.12 0.45 -5.88
CA CYS A 249 -21.48 -0.60 -5.12
C CYS A 249 -22.48 -1.44 -4.32
N LEU A 250 -22.17 -2.72 -4.05
CA LEU A 250 -22.97 -3.56 -3.16
C LEU A 250 -22.88 -3.05 -1.72
N MET A 251 -24.02 -2.66 -1.15
CA MET A 251 -24.08 -2.03 0.16
C MET A 251 -23.58 -2.95 1.28
N TRP A 252 -24.08 -4.20 1.33
CA TRP A 252 -23.76 -5.12 2.43
C TRP A 252 -22.26 -5.49 2.50
N LEU A 253 -21.55 -5.52 1.36
CA LEU A 253 -20.10 -5.75 1.32
C LEU A 253 -19.31 -4.51 1.77
N ASN A 254 -19.81 -3.31 1.44
CA ASN A 254 -19.22 -2.07 1.92
C ASN A 254 -19.45 -1.90 3.43
N GLU A 255 -20.64 -2.20 3.93
CA GLU A 255 -20.94 -2.25 5.37
C GLU A 255 -20.05 -3.27 6.10
N PHE A 256 -19.74 -4.40 5.45
CA PHE A 256 -18.81 -5.39 5.98
C PHE A 256 -17.36 -4.86 6.03
N SER A 257 -16.96 -4.08 5.02
CA SER A 257 -15.66 -3.42 5.00
C SER A 257 -15.53 -2.37 6.10
N GLU A 258 -16.57 -1.57 6.29
CA GLU A 258 -16.66 -0.60 7.39
C GLU A 258 -16.64 -1.29 8.76
N TYR A 259 -17.28 -2.45 8.89
CA TYR A 259 -17.23 -3.23 10.12
C TYR A 259 -15.81 -3.69 10.48
N HIS A 260 -15.02 -4.16 9.50
CA HIS A 260 -13.60 -4.45 9.70
C HIS A 260 -12.86 -3.19 10.19
N ASP A 261 -12.99 -2.08 9.47
CA ASP A 261 -12.24 -0.86 9.74
C ASP A 261 -12.61 -0.23 11.09
N GLN A 262 -13.88 -0.31 11.49
CA GLN A 262 -14.34 0.11 12.83
C GLN A 262 -13.68 -0.69 13.94
N LEU A 263 -13.58 -2.02 13.80
CA LEU A 263 -12.90 -2.86 14.78
C LEU A 263 -11.38 -2.59 14.80
N LEU A 264 -10.78 -2.36 13.63
CA LEU A 264 -9.37 -1.99 13.52
C LEU A 264 -9.10 -0.68 14.26
N LEU A 265 -9.87 0.37 13.99
CA LEU A 265 -9.75 1.68 14.65
C LEU A 265 -9.83 1.58 16.17
N VAL A 266 -10.78 0.80 16.70
CA VAL A 266 -10.91 0.57 18.15
C VAL A 266 -9.63 -0.05 18.74
N GLU A 267 -9.00 -1.00 18.06
CA GLU A 267 -7.75 -1.59 18.54
C GLU A 267 -6.54 -0.65 18.34
N LEU A 268 -6.51 0.15 17.27
CA LEU A 268 -5.47 1.16 17.07
C LEU A 268 -5.50 2.23 18.16
N ASP A 269 -6.68 2.64 18.62
CA ASP A 269 -6.82 3.58 19.74
C ASP A 269 -6.25 3.00 21.04
N LYS A 270 -6.52 1.72 21.33
CA LYS A 270 -5.90 1.02 22.47
C LYS A 270 -4.38 0.95 22.35
N LEU A 271 -3.85 0.77 21.14
CA LEU A 271 -2.41 0.76 20.91
C LEU A 271 -1.79 2.14 21.11
N ARG A 272 -2.44 3.21 20.68
CA ARG A 272 -2.01 4.60 20.91
C ARG A 272 -1.98 4.95 22.40
N ASP A 273 -2.95 4.45 23.16
CA ASP A 273 -3.00 4.58 24.62
C ASP A 273 -1.90 3.77 25.31
N LEU A 274 -1.52 2.61 24.77
CA LEU A 274 -0.46 1.77 25.34
C LEU A 274 0.95 2.27 25.00
N TYR A 275 1.13 2.86 23.81
CA TYR A 275 2.43 3.23 23.24
C TYR A 275 2.51 4.73 22.92
N HIS A 276 2.41 5.58 23.94
CA HIS A 276 2.41 7.04 23.77
C HIS A 276 3.63 7.65 23.04
N ASN A 277 4.73 6.92 22.94
CA ASN A 277 5.95 7.34 22.24
C ASN A 277 6.06 6.77 20.82
N VAL A 278 4.99 6.22 20.28
CA VAL A 278 4.90 5.66 18.93
C VAL A 278 3.79 6.39 18.20
N SER A 279 4.08 6.85 16.98
CA SER A 279 3.05 7.37 16.09
C SER A 279 2.42 6.23 15.31
N ILE A 280 1.12 6.03 15.53
CA ILE A 280 0.29 5.01 14.89
C ILE A 280 -0.81 5.77 14.16
N VAL A 281 -0.74 5.84 12.83
CA VAL A 281 -1.71 6.54 12.00
C VAL A 281 -2.52 5.56 11.18
N TYR A 282 -3.81 5.83 11.10
CA TYR A 282 -4.72 5.03 10.29
C TYR A 282 -4.78 5.64 8.89
N ALA A 283 -4.58 4.83 7.86
CA ALA A 283 -4.77 5.22 6.48
C ALA A 283 -6.16 4.76 6.03
N ASP A 284 -7.09 5.72 5.96
CA ASP A 284 -8.47 5.53 5.52
C ASP A 284 -8.55 5.25 4.01
N TYR A 285 -8.21 4.03 3.63
CA TYR A 285 -8.31 3.55 2.25
C TYR A 285 -9.78 3.48 1.81
N TYR A 286 -10.69 3.03 2.67
CA TYR A 286 -12.11 2.98 2.38
C TYR A 286 -12.66 4.34 1.97
N GLY A 287 -12.46 5.35 2.83
CA GLY A 287 -12.94 6.71 2.61
C GLY A 287 -12.30 7.37 1.39
N ALA A 288 -11.00 7.17 1.17
CA ALA A 288 -10.30 7.63 -0.02
C ALA A 288 -10.92 7.05 -1.31
N TYR A 289 -11.16 5.74 -1.34
CA TYR A 289 -11.77 5.06 -2.49
C TYR A 289 -13.20 5.57 -2.73
N ILE A 290 -14.04 5.62 -1.68
CA ILE A 290 -15.42 6.08 -1.79
C ILE A 290 -15.49 7.55 -2.23
N SER A 291 -14.54 8.39 -1.82
CA SER A 291 -14.45 9.78 -2.29
C SER A 291 -14.26 9.86 -3.81
N ILE A 292 -13.37 9.02 -4.36
CA ILE A 292 -13.15 8.91 -5.80
C ILE A 292 -14.44 8.45 -6.49
N MET A 293 -15.10 7.40 -5.96
CA MET A 293 -16.35 6.86 -6.53
C MET A 293 -17.47 7.89 -6.60
N LYS A 294 -17.58 8.78 -5.60
CA LYS A 294 -18.60 9.83 -5.55
C LYS A 294 -18.32 11.01 -6.49
N SER A 295 -17.08 11.18 -6.94
CA SER A 295 -16.68 12.34 -7.76
C SER A 295 -15.57 12.01 -8.77
N PRO A 296 -15.73 10.96 -9.60
CA PRO A 296 -14.64 10.44 -10.44
C PRO A 296 -14.16 11.47 -11.48
N SER A 297 -15.08 12.27 -12.01
CA SER A 297 -14.79 13.30 -13.01
C SER A 297 -13.89 14.42 -12.49
N GLN A 298 -13.91 14.71 -11.18
CA GLN A 298 -12.99 15.69 -10.57
C GLN A 298 -11.53 15.21 -10.60
N HIS A 299 -11.34 13.91 -10.77
CA HIS A 299 -10.04 13.26 -10.84
C HIS A 299 -9.65 12.80 -12.25
N GLY A 300 -10.47 13.12 -13.27
CA GLY A 300 -10.26 12.66 -14.65
C GLY A 300 -10.64 11.19 -14.89
N LEU A 301 -11.31 10.56 -13.92
CA LEU A 301 -11.80 9.19 -14.03
C LEU A 301 -13.22 9.18 -14.59
N LYS A 302 -13.55 8.13 -15.35
CA LYS A 302 -14.87 7.91 -15.96
C LYS A 302 -15.46 6.58 -15.56
N GLU A 303 -14.65 5.52 -15.63
CA GLU A 303 -15.11 4.15 -15.40
C GLU A 303 -14.79 3.73 -13.97
N THR A 304 -15.84 3.57 -13.16
CA THR A 304 -15.71 3.41 -11.72
C THR A 304 -15.86 1.97 -11.22
N LEU A 305 -16.66 1.16 -11.92
CA LEU A 305 -17.01 -0.22 -11.54
C LEU A 305 -16.57 -1.27 -12.57
N ILE A 306 -16.00 -0.83 -13.69
CA ILE A 306 -15.55 -1.72 -14.78
C ILE A 306 -14.04 -1.82 -14.70
N ALA A 307 -13.49 -3.03 -14.78
CA ALA A 307 -12.05 -3.24 -14.87
C ALA A 307 -11.51 -2.82 -16.25
N CYS A 308 -10.33 -2.23 -16.31
CA CYS A 308 -9.69 -1.92 -17.58
C CYS A 308 -9.26 -3.19 -18.33
N CYS A 309 -8.69 -4.17 -17.63
CA CYS A 309 -8.13 -5.40 -18.18
C CYS A 309 -8.79 -6.63 -17.57
N GLY A 310 -9.57 -7.40 -18.33
CA GLY A 310 -10.20 -8.58 -17.77
C GLY A 310 -11.00 -9.42 -18.75
N GLY A 311 -11.90 -10.26 -18.22
CA GLY A 311 -12.52 -11.34 -18.99
C GLY A 311 -13.88 -11.04 -19.62
N GLY A 312 -14.31 -9.77 -19.67
CA GLY A 312 -15.62 -9.37 -20.19
C GLY A 312 -16.75 -9.41 -19.16
N GLY A 313 -18.00 -9.39 -19.63
CA GLY A 313 -19.19 -9.26 -18.76
C GLY A 313 -19.44 -7.82 -18.28
N PRO A 314 -20.44 -7.59 -17.40
CA PRO A 314 -20.87 -6.24 -17.00
C PRO A 314 -19.78 -5.39 -16.33
N TYR A 315 -18.85 -6.04 -15.63
CA TYR A 315 -17.76 -5.38 -14.89
C TYR A 315 -16.38 -5.63 -15.51
N ASN A 316 -16.33 -6.18 -16.73
CA ASN A 316 -15.12 -6.64 -17.43
C ASN A 316 -14.22 -7.56 -16.57
N TYR A 317 -14.81 -8.48 -15.82
CA TYR A 317 -14.11 -9.40 -14.94
C TYR A 317 -14.66 -10.82 -15.07
N ALA A 318 -13.75 -11.81 -15.08
CA ALA A 318 -14.10 -13.22 -14.98
C ALA A 318 -12.99 -13.98 -14.23
N SER A 319 -13.35 -14.75 -13.20
CA SER A 319 -12.38 -15.55 -12.41
C SER A 319 -11.69 -16.66 -13.19
N SER A 320 -12.15 -16.95 -14.42
CA SER A 320 -11.57 -17.96 -15.30
C SER A 320 -10.58 -17.39 -16.33
N LEU A 321 -10.38 -16.08 -16.38
CA LEU A 321 -9.57 -15.42 -17.40
C LEU A 321 -8.87 -14.19 -16.81
N ASP A 322 -7.57 -14.34 -16.51
CA ASP A 322 -6.78 -13.26 -15.94
C ASP A 322 -6.39 -12.22 -16.99
N CYS A 323 -6.09 -11.02 -16.54
CA CYS A 323 -5.48 -9.99 -17.38
C CYS A 323 -4.18 -10.50 -18.04
N GLY A 324 -4.06 -10.30 -19.35
CA GLY A 324 -2.91 -10.75 -20.15
C GLY A 324 -2.95 -12.22 -20.57
N ASP A 325 -3.97 -13.00 -20.23
CA ASP A 325 -4.22 -14.31 -20.83
C ASP A 325 -4.88 -14.20 -22.22
N ASP A 326 -4.74 -15.21 -23.06
CA ASP A 326 -5.36 -15.23 -24.39
C ASP A 326 -6.89 -15.00 -24.31
N GLY A 327 -7.36 -13.91 -24.92
CA GLY A 327 -8.78 -13.54 -24.95
C GLY A 327 -9.20 -12.47 -23.94
N PHE A 328 -8.27 -11.93 -23.15
CA PHE A 328 -8.54 -10.77 -22.30
C PHE A 328 -9.03 -9.54 -23.10
N MET A 329 -9.85 -8.71 -22.48
CA MET A 329 -10.31 -7.42 -22.98
C MET A 329 -9.57 -6.31 -22.25
N LEU A 330 -8.95 -5.42 -23.01
CA LEU A 330 -8.23 -4.25 -22.50
C LEU A 330 -8.98 -2.97 -22.87
N CYS A 331 -9.08 -2.04 -21.93
CA CYS A 331 -9.58 -0.71 -22.18
C CYS A 331 -8.60 0.12 -23.01
N GLN A 332 -9.07 1.21 -23.60
CA GLN A 332 -8.21 2.05 -24.43
C GLN A 332 -7.33 3.01 -23.59
N GLU A 333 -7.86 3.57 -22.51
CA GLU A 333 -7.21 4.61 -21.71
C GLU A 333 -7.25 4.23 -20.22
N PRO A 334 -6.24 3.51 -19.70
CA PRO A 334 -6.20 3.08 -18.29
C PRO A 334 -6.32 4.24 -17.29
N SER A 335 -5.88 5.45 -17.67
CA SER A 335 -5.97 6.65 -16.82
C SER A 335 -7.41 7.11 -16.52
N GLU A 336 -8.40 6.61 -17.26
CA GLU A 336 -9.81 6.93 -17.05
C GLU A 336 -10.54 5.88 -16.18
N TYR A 337 -9.86 4.81 -15.77
CA TYR A 337 -10.43 3.69 -15.02
C TYR A 337 -9.95 3.68 -13.58
N ILE A 338 -10.84 3.33 -12.64
CA ILE A 338 -10.46 3.07 -11.24
C ILE A 338 -9.77 1.71 -11.13
N SER A 339 -10.43 0.66 -11.61
CA SER A 339 -9.94 -0.71 -11.48
C SER A 339 -9.09 -1.10 -12.69
N TRP A 340 -7.93 -1.69 -12.40
CA TRP A 340 -7.07 -2.29 -13.40
C TRP A 340 -7.60 -3.64 -13.86
N ASP A 341 -7.63 -4.65 -12.98
CA ASP A 341 -7.92 -6.04 -13.33
C ASP A 341 -9.12 -6.64 -12.59
N GLY A 342 -9.91 -5.80 -11.95
CA GLY A 342 -11.08 -6.17 -11.20
C GLY A 342 -10.85 -6.41 -9.71
N SER A 343 -9.60 -6.45 -9.26
CA SER A 343 -9.23 -6.46 -7.84
C SER A 343 -8.30 -5.32 -7.47
N HIS A 344 -7.43 -4.91 -8.40
CA HIS A 344 -6.42 -3.89 -8.17
C HIS A 344 -6.77 -2.57 -8.88
N LEU A 345 -6.07 -1.50 -8.51
CA LEU A 345 -6.28 -0.17 -9.07
C LEU A 345 -5.30 0.13 -10.21
N THR A 346 -5.69 1.07 -11.07
CA THR A 346 -4.78 1.64 -12.08
C THR A 346 -3.71 2.55 -11.44
N ASP A 347 -2.61 2.84 -12.13
CA ASP A 347 -1.59 3.83 -11.71
C ASP A 347 -2.26 5.17 -11.38
N ALA A 348 -3.22 5.59 -12.22
CA ALA A 348 -3.98 6.82 -12.05
C ALA A 348 -4.80 6.81 -10.75
N ALA A 349 -5.53 5.74 -10.49
CA ALA A 349 -6.32 5.60 -9.27
C ALA A 349 -5.44 5.49 -8.01
N TYR A 350 -4.35 4.71 -8.06
CA TYR A 350 -3.38 4.64 -6.96
C TYR A 350 -2.74 6.00 -6.66
N LYS A 351 -2.46 6.82 -7.68
CA LYS A 351 -1.96 8.19 -7.47
C LYS A 351 -2.93 9.06 -6.68
N ILE A 352 -4.22 8.99 -7.00
CA ILE A 352 -5.27 9.76 -6.31
C ILE A 352 -5.44 9.26 -4.88
N MET A 353 -5.48 7.93 -4.70
CA MET A 353 -5.52 7.28 -3.39
C MET A 353 -4.34 7.69 -2.52
N ALA A 354 -3.12 7.63 -3.05
CA ALA A 354 -1.91 8.04 -2.35
C ALA A 354 -1.99 9.49 -1.88
N LYS A 355 -2.49 10.42 -2.70
CA LYS A 355 -2.68 11.81 -2.31
C LYS A 355 -3.63 11.96 -1.12
N SER A 356 -4.74 11.22 -1.11
CA SER A 356 -5.69 11.24 0.01
C SER A 356 -5.06 10.68 1.28
N VAL A 357 -4.37 9.53 1.17
CA VAL A 357 -3.68 8.89 2.30
C VAL A 357 -2.61 9.81 2.87
N LEU A 358 -1.75 10.39 2.04
CA LEU A 358 -0.72 11.35 2.45
C LEU A 358 -1.32 12.58 3.15
N SER A 359 -2.45 13.11 2.64
CA SER A 359 -3.17 14.21 3.30
C SER A 359 -3.62 13.83 4.71
N ASN A 360 -4.15 12.61 4.89
CA ASN A 360 -4.56 12.10 6.19
C ASN A 360 -3.35 11.90 7.12
N LEU A 361 -2.22 11.40 6.58
CA LEU A 361 -0.98 11.33 7.34
C LEU A 361 -0.58 12.70 7.88
N TYR A 362 -0.65 13.76 7.07
CA TYR A 362 -0.31 15.11 7.53
C TYR A 362 -1.27 15.67 8.58
N SER A 363 -2.56 15.32 8.52
CA SER A 363 -3.56 15.80 9.49
C SER A 363 -3.55 15.03 10.82
N GLU A 364 -3.31 13.72 10.79
CA GLU A 364 -3.30 12.87 11.98
C GLU A 364 -1.92 12.81 12.66
N SER A 365 -0.86 13.28 11.98
CA SER A 365 0.48 13.32 12.54
C SER A 365 0.54 14.25 13.75
N TYR A 366 0.92 13.68 14.90
CA TYR A 366 1.51 14.46 15.99
C TYR A 366 2.70 15.28 15.45
N PRO A 367 3.11 16.39 16.09
CA PRO A 367 4.26 17.20 15.66
C PRO A 367 5.56 16.41 15.48
N THR A 368 5.63 15.17 15.97
CA THR A 368 6.72 14.20 15.82
C THR A 368 6.77 13.46 14.47
N MET A 369 5.66 13.32 13.72
CA MET A 369 5.68 12.80 12.34
C MET A 369 5.78 13.91 11.27
N LEU A 370 5.52 15.17 11.66
CA LEU A 370 5.64 16.31 10.75
C LEU A 370 7.11 16.68 10.54
N CYS A 371 7.56 16.55 9.30
CA CYS A 371 8.87 16.99 8.86
C CYS A 371 9.13 18.48 9.18
N SER A 372 10.36 18.84 9.53
CA SER A 372 10.77 20.23 9.79
C SER A 372 10.54 21.17 8.59
N ARG A 373 10.56 20.64 7.34
CA ARG A 373 10.20 21.38 6.12
C ARG A 373 8.69 21.56 5.94
N GLN A 374 7.87 20.62 6.42
CA GLN A 374 6.41 20.67 6.31
C GLN A 374 5.78 21.55 7.40
N GLN A 375 6.41 21.63 8.58
CA GLN A 375 6.09 22.67 9.58
C GLN A 375 6.27 24.08 9.00
N GLN A 376 7.25 24.30 8.11
CA GLN A 376 7.44 25.59 7.43
C GLN A 376 6.39 25.86 6.34
N LEU A 377 5.94 24.84 5.60
CA LEU A 377 4.89 24.97 4.58
C LEU A 377 3.50 25.20 5.19
N MET A 378 3.21 24.56 6.33
CA MET A 378 1.96 24.79 7.08
C MET A 378 1.93 26.15 7.79
N ALA A 379 3.09 26.68 8.18
CA ALA A 379 3.22 28.02 8.79
C ALA A 379 3.21 29.18 7.77
N SER A 380 3.13 28.88 6.47
CA SER A 380 3.12 29.87 5.39
C SER A 380 1.76 30.03 4.69
N TYR A 381 0.69 29.45 5.26
CA TYR A 381 -0.70 29.68 4.89
C TYR A 381 -1.46 30.45 5.97
#